data_AF-A0A9D6H252-F1
#
_entry.id   AF-A0A9D6H252-F1
#
_cell.length_a   1.000
_cell.length_b   1.000
_cell.length_c   1.000
_cell.angle_alpha   90.00
_cell.angle_beta   90.00
_cell.angle_gamma   90.00
#
_symmetry.space_group_name_H-M   'P 1'
#
loop_
_entity.id
_entity.type
_entity.pdbx_description
1 polymer ?
#
loop_
_entity_poly.entity_id
_entity_poly.type
_entity_poly.pdbx_seq_one_letter_code
_entity_poly.pdbx_strand_id
1 'polypeptide(L)'
;MPKPMLPVTAAAARKLGEIGLSAVIEQIIGGATHSQIADSLGIGRSSLSAYLCNLRGEEAAVYTEAMRASAEALFQEAIDTLKAAPSTSADVQRARCIADILLRKAGVRDARWRERISESTAVTLMTPVESKPPPRFYVTVCPQPQRQEYGHTYNHDEPDG
;
A
#
# COMPACT_ATOMS: atom_id res chain seq x y z
N MET A 1 28.62 0.60 -5.58
CA MET A 1 28.63 0.38 -4.12
C MET A 1 27.74 -0.82 -3.80
N PRO A 2 28.16 -1.75 -2.92
CA PRO A 2 27.32 -2.88 -2.54
C PRO A 2 26.10 -2.41 -1.73
N LYS A 3 24.91 -2.95 -2.04
CA LYS A 3 23.67 -2.67 -1.30
C LYS A 3 23.82 -3.14 0.17
N PRO A 4 23.57 -2.29 1.17
CA PRO A 4 23.62 -2.70 2.57
C PRO A 4 22.53 -3.75 2.86
N MET A 5 22.87 -4.75 3.65
CA MET A 5 21.91 -5.79 4.05
C MET A 5 21.01 -5.27 5.17
N LEU A 6 19.71 -5.45 5.01
CA LEU A 6 18.73 -5.18 6.05
C LEU A 6 18.72 -6.31 7.07
N PRO A 7 18.54 -6.03 8.38
CA PRO A 7 18.54 -7.06 9.39
C PRO A 7 17.32 -7.98 9.26
N VAL A 8 17.55 -9.29 9.31
CA VAL A 8 16.53 -10.34 9.38
C VAL A 8 16.77 -11.13 10.66
N THR A 9 15.73 -11.34 11.47
CA THR A 9 15.86 -12.11 12.70
C THR A 9 16.25 -13.57 12.38
N ALA A 10 17.06 -14.20 13.24
CA ALA A 10 17.52 -15.58 13.02
C ALA A 10 16.34 -16.57 12.89
N ALA A 11 15.28 -16.38 13.68
CA ALA A 11 14.07 -17.19 13.59
C ALA A 11 13.38 -17.05 12.23
N ALA A 12 13.24 -15.82 11.71
CA ALA A 12 12.65 -15.59 10.40
C ALA A 12 13.54 -16.13 9.26
N ALA A 13 14.86 -15.92 9.35
CA ALA A 13 15.80 -16.44 8.35
C ALA A 13 15.74 -17.97 8.26
N ARG A 14 15.69 -18.66 9.40
CA ARG A 14 15.50 -20.12 9.45
C ARG A 14 14.18 -20.53 8.79
N LYS A 15 13.08 -19.89 9.16
CA LYS A 15 11.74 -20.22 8.63
C LYS A 15 11.66 -20.01 7.11
N LEU A 16 12.25 -18.93 6.62
CA LEU A 16 12.32 -18.62 5.19
C LEU A 16 13.24 -19.59 4.44
N GLY A 17 14.32 -20.07 5.07
CA GLY A 17 15.19 -21.11 4.52
C GLY A 17 14.51 -22.49 4.43
N GLU A 18 13.67 -22.84 5.40
CA GLU A 18 12.90 -24.10 5.39
C GLU A 18 11.84 -24.12 4.27
N ILE A 19 11.17 -23.00 4.05
CA ILE A 19 10.06 -22.88 3.09
C ILE A 19 10.57 -22.61 1.68
N GLY A 20 11.69 -21.90 1.56
CA GLY A 20 12.27 -21.50 0.30
C GLY A 20 11.59 -20.29 -0.34
N LEU A 21 12.33 -19.64 -1.24
CA LEU A 21 11.84 -18.47 -1.97
C LEU A 21 10.64 -18.80 -2.88
N SER A 22 10.61 -19.98 -3.50
CA SER A 22 9.54 -20.39 -4.43
C SER A 22 8.15 -20.29 -3.80
N ALA A 23 7.96 -20.82 -2.59
CA ALA A 23 6.66 -20.78 -1.91
C ALA A 23 6.24 -19.36 -1.47
N VAL A 24 7.21 -18.47 -1.22
CA VAL A 24 6.93 -17.03 -1.00
C VAL A 24 6.49 -16.37 -2.31
N ILE A 25 7.16 -16.70 -3.41
CA ILE A 25 6.86 -16.20 -4.75
C ILE A 25 5.48 -16.63 -5.22
N GLU A 26 5.10 -17.89 -5.02
CA GLU A 26 3.77 -18.40 -5.35
C GLU A 26 2.67 -17.63 -4.64
N GLN A 27 2.85 -17.31 -3.35
CA GLN A 27 1.89 -16.50 -2.61
C GLN A 27 1.82 -15.06 -3.15
N ILE A 28 2.94 -14.47 -3.55
CA ILE A 28 2.97 -13.13 -4.18
C ILE A 28 2.20 -13.16 -5.50
N ILE A 29 2.46 -14.15 -6.35
CA ILE A 29 1.74 -14.33 -7.63
C ILE A 29 0.24 -14.49 -7.38
N GLY A 30 -0.14 -15.27 -6.35
CA GLY A 30 -1.53 -15.42 -5.89
C GLY A 30 -2.14 -14.17 -5.24
N GLY A 31 -1.42 -13.05 -5.21
CA GLY A 31 -1.95 -11.77 -4.78
C GLY A 31 -1.75 -11.45 -3.29
N ALA A 32 -1.07 -12.30 -2.51
CA ALA A 32 -0.86 -12.08 -1.08
C ALA A 32 0.08 -10.88 -0.80
N THR A 33 -0.26 -10.09 0.21
CA THR A 33 0.58 -8.99 0.70
C THR A 33 1.69 -9.52 1.61
N HIS A 34 2.76 -8.75 1.81
CA HIS A 34 3.82 -9.13 2.75
C HIS A 34 3.30 -9.33 4.17
N SER A 35 2.26 -8.60 4.60
CA SER A 35 1.63 -8.85 5.91
C SER A 35 1.01 -10.25 5.95
N GLN A 36 0.17 -10.59 4.96
CA GLN A 36 -0.50 -11.89 4.91
C GLN A 36 0.48 -13.06 4.82
N ILE A 37 1.55 -12.92 4.03
CA ILE A 37 2.60 -13.93 3.94
C ILE A 37 3.34 -14.03 5.27
N ALA A 38 3.73 -12.91 5.88
CA ALA A 38 4.43 -12.95 7.17
C ALA A 38 3.58 -13.60 8.26
N ASP A 39 2.28 -13.29 8.30
CA ASP A 39 1.32 -13.87 9.23
C ASP A 39 1.16 -15.38 9.00
N SER A 40 1.06 -15.84 7.73
CA SER A 40 0.95 -17.27 7.40
C SER A 40 2.20 -18.06 7.79
N LEU A 41 3.36 -17.41 7.78
CA LEU A 41 4.64 -17.98 8.17
C LEU A 41 4.95 -17.87 9.68
N GLY A 42 4.14 -17.11 10.43
CA GLY A 42 4.39 -16.82 11.84
C GLY A 42 5.64 -15.96 12.09
N ILE A 43 5.98 -15.07 11.15
CA ILE A 43 7.16 -14.18 11.24
C ILE A 43 6.74 -12.71 11.20
N GLY A 44 7.64 -11.81 11.61
CA GLY A 44 7.38 -10.37 11.51
C GLY A 44 7.41 -9.87 10.06
N ARG A 45 6.42 -9.06 9.65
CA ARG A 45 6.35 -8.40 8.33
C ARG A 45 7.65 -7.69 7.93
N SER A 46 8.28 -7.00 8.88
CA SER A 46 9.54 -6.30 8.64
C SER A 46 10.68 -7.27 8.31
N SER A 47 10.71 -8.46 8.92
CA SER A 47 11.71 -9.49 8.60
C SER A 47 11.51 -10.06 7.20
N LEU A 48 10.26 -10.34 6.79
CA LEU A 48 9.95 -10.76 5.42
C LEU A 48 10.37 -9.68 4.40
N SER A 49 10.00 -8.43 4.67
CA SER A 49 10.34 -7.32 3.76
C SER A 49 11.85 -7.11 3.66
N ALA A 50 12.58 -7.20 4.78
CA ALA A 50 14.04 -7.14 4.79
C ALA A 50 14.66 -8.29 4.00
N TYR A 51 14.17 -9.53 4.16
CA TYR A 51 14.62 -10.68 3.39
C TYR A 51 14.44 -10.49 1.88
N LEU A 52 13.24 -10.08 1.44
CA LEU A 52 12.95 -9.83 0.02
C LEU A 52 13.79 -8.67 -0.55
N CYS A 53 14.04 -7.64 0.25
CA CYS A 53 14.95 -6.56 -0.13
C CYS A 53 16.42 -7.01 -0.22
N ASN A 54 16.82 -8.07 0.47
CA ASN A 54 18.19 -8.56 0.49
C ASN A 54 18.51 -9.52 -0.67
N LEU A 55 17.50 -10.00 -1.42
CA LEU A 55 17.69 -10.86 -2.59
C LEU A 55 18.64 -10.24 -3.61
N ARG A 56 19.41 -11.08 -4.32
CA ARG A 56 20.41 -10.66 -5.31
C ARG A 56 20.37 -11.57 -6.55
N GLY A 57 20.92 -11.08 -7.65
CA GLY A 57 21.05 -11.86 -8.88
C GLY A 57 19.71 -12.40 -9.37
N GLU A 58 19.67 -13.71 -9.62
CA GLU A 58 18.50 -14.41 -10.14
C GLU A 58 17.30 -14.36 -9.18
N GLU A 59 17.51 -14.50 -7.87
CA GLU A 59 16.43 -14.45 -6.88
C GLU A 59 15.69 -13.10 -6.89
N ALA A 60 16.46 -12.01 -7.04
CA ALA A 60 15.88 -10.67 -7.14
C ALA A 60 15.11 -10.49 -8.46
N ALA A 61 15.57 -11.11 -9.56
CA ALA A 61 14.89 -11.08 -10.84
C ALA A 61 13.56 -11.85 -10.77
N VAL A 62 13.56 -13.06 -10.20
CA VAL A 62 12.36 -13.87 -9.98
C VAL A 62 11.35 -13.13 -9.11
N TYR A 63 11.79 -12.53 -8.01
CA TYR A 63 10.92 -11.70 -7.16
C TYR A 63 10.32 -10.50 -7.90
N THR A 64 11.14 -9.81 -8.70
CA THR A 64 10.65 -8.66 -9.50
C THR A 64 9.60 -9.11 -10.51
N GLU A 65 9.81 -10.23 -11.19
CA GLU A 65 8.85 -10.75 -12.17
C GLU A 65 7.56 -11.23 -11.51
N ALA A 66 7.66 -11.89 -10.35
CA ALA A 66 6.50 -12.27 -9.55
C ALA A 66 5.66 -11.05 -9.15
N MET A 67 6.30 -9.95 -8.74
CA MET A 67 5.61 -8.71 -8.40
C MET A 67 4.89 -8.09 -9.62
N ARG A 68 5.49 -8.17 -10.81
CA ARG A 68 4.86 -7.72 -12.06
C ARG A 68 3.66 -8.57 -12.45
N ALA A 69 3.81 -9.89 -12.46
CA ALA A 69 2.74 -10.83 -12.76
C ALA A 69 1.56 -10.64 -11.78
N SER A 70 1.88 -10.46 -10.51
CA SER A 70 0.91 -10.19 -9.46
C SER A 70 0.21 -8.83 -9.62
N ALA A 71 0.90 -7.80 -10.11
CA ALA A 71 0.30 -6.52 -10.43
C ALA A 71 -0.68 -6.60 -11.61
N GLU A 72 -0.31 -7.33 -12.68
CA GLU A 72 -1.19 -7.59 -13.82
C GLU A 72 -2.46 -8.32 -13.38
N ALA A 73 -2.32 -9.39 -12.58
CA ALA A 73 -3.45 -10.16 -12.07
C ALA A 73 -4.42 -9.29 -11.24
N LEU A 74 -3.89 -8.46 -10.34
CA LEU A 74 -4.71 -7.52 -9.56
C LEU A 74 -5.42 -6.48 -10.43
N PHE A 75 -4.74 -5.97 -11.47
CA PHE A 75 -5.36 -5.04 -12.40
C PHE A 75 -6.51 -5.71 -13.14
N GLN A 76 -6.30 -6.92 -13.67
CA GLN A 76 -7.32 -7.69 -14.35
C GLN A 76 -8.51 -8.01 -13.43
N GLU A 77 -8.24 -8.41 -12.18
CA GLU A 77 -9.27 -8.65 -11.17
C GLU A 77 -10.11 -7.39 -10.87
N ALA A 78 -9.48 -6.20 -10.87
CA ALA A 78 -10.19 -4.94 -10.71
C ALA A 78 -11.15 -4.67 -11.88
N ILE A 79 -10.70 -4.93 -13.11
CA ILE A 79 -11.53 -4.78 -14.31
C ILE A 79 -12.71 -5.77 -14.29
N ASP A 80 -12.45 -7.03 -13.91
CA ASP A 80 -13.49 -8.05 -13.86
C ASP A 80 -14.49 -7.77 -12.75
N THR A 81 -14.04 -7.23 -11.61
CA THR A 81 -14.92 -6.77 -10.52
C THR A 81 -15.89 -5.68 -10.99
N LEU A 82 -15.41 -4.71 -11.79
CA LEU A 82 -16.27 -3.65 -12.33
C LEU A 82 -17.26 -4.19 -13.36
N LYS A 83 -16.84 -5.13 -14.21
CA LYS A 83 -17.71 -5.75 -15.23
C LYS A 83 -18.79 -6.64 -14.64
N ALA A 84 -18.47 -7.36 -13.56
CA ALA A 84 -19.39 -8.28 -12.90
C ALA A 84 -20.41 -7.58 -11.99
N ALA A 85 -20.24 -6.26 -11.75
CA ALA A 85 -21.11 -5.51 -10.87
C ALA A 85 -22.57 -5.49 -11.37
N PRO A 86 -23.54 -5.94 -10.56
CA PRO A 86 -24.96 -5.76 -10.85
C PRO A 86 -25.31 -4.28 -11.09
N SER A 87 -26.33 -4.01 -11.90
CA SER A 87 -26.71 -2.64 -12.30
C SER A 87 -27.32 -1.78 -11.19
N THR A 88 -27.39 -2.27 -9.94
CA THR A 88 -27.88 -1.46 -8.82
C THR A 88 -26.82 -0.43 -8.41
N SER A 89 -27.25 0.76 -7.99
CA SER A 89 -26.32 1.82 -7.60
C SER A 89 -25.42 1.42 -6.42
N ALA A 90 -25.94 0.68 -5.45
CA ALA A 90 -25.16 0.22 -4.30
C ALA A 90 -24.10 -0.82 -4.69
N ASP A 91 -24.44 -1.76 -5.59
CA ASP A 91 -23.51 -2.79 -6.05
C ASP A 91 -22.38 -2.20 -6.89
N VAL A 92 -22.70 -1.25 -7.78
CA VAL A 92 -21.70 -0.53 -8.56
C VAL A 92 -20.73 0.23 -7.65
N GLN A 93 -21.21 0.89 -6.59
CA GLN A 93 -20.33 1.59 -5.65
C GLN A 93 -19.45 0.63 -4.85
N ARG A 94 -19.98 -0.53 -4.44
CA ARG A 94 -19.17 -1.57 -3.80
C ARG A 94 -18.08 -2.10 -4.73
N ALA A 95 -18.43 -2.41 -5.97
CA ALA A 95 -17.49 -2.88 -6.99
C ALA A 95 -16.38 -1.85 -7.27
N ARG A 96 -16.72 -0.55 -7.36
CA ARG A 96 -15.73 0.53 -7.49
C ARG A 96 -14.78 0.58 -6.31
N CYS A 97 -15.30 0.50 -5.08
CA CYS A 97 -14.46 0.53 -3.88
C CYS A 97 -13.44 -0.64 -3.88
N ILE A 98 -13.89 -1.84 -4.26
CA ILE A 98 -13.02 -3.02 -4.37
C ILE A 98 -11.98 -2.82 -5.49
N ALA A 99 -12.43 -2.40 -6.68
CA ALA A 99 -11.55 -2.15 -7.81
C ALA A 99 -10.48 -1.10 -7.50
N ASP A 100 -10.83 -0.01 -6.81
CA ASP A 100 -9.87 1.02 -6.39
C ASP A 100 -8.79 0.46 -5.45
N ILE A 101 -9.17 -0.44 -4.53
CA ILE A 101 -8.21 -1.09 -3.64
C ILE A 101 -7.26 -2.00 -4.43
N LEU A 102 -7.79 -2.81 -5.36
CA LEU A 102 -7.01 -3.71 -6.21
C LEU A 102 -6.05 -2.93 -7.10
N LEU A 103 -6.52 -1.86 -7.72
CA LEU A 103 -5.73 -0.94 -8.53
C LEU A 103 -4.58 -0.31 -7.72
N ARG A 104 -4.86 0.23 -6.52
CA ARG A 104 -3.81 0.77 -5.65
C ARG A 104 -2.76 -0.29 -5.31
N LYS A 105 -3.18 -1.53 -5.02
CA LYS A 105 -2.25 -2.65 -4.78
C LYS A 105 -1.40 -2.95 -6.01
N ALA A 106 -1.98 -2.99 -7.22
CA ALA A 106 -1.24 -3.17 -8.47
C ALA A 106 -0.18 -2.08 -8.66
N GLY A 107 -0.53 -0.81 -8.40
CA GLY A 107 0.41 0.32 -8.46
C GLY A 107 1.52 0.28 -7.41
N VAL A 108 1.29 -0.32 -6.24
CA VAL A 108 2.35 -0.55 -5.25
C VAL A 108 3.33 -1.61 -5.75
N ARG A 109 2.84 -2.66 -6.41
CA ARG A 109 3.66 -3.77 -6.91
C ARG A 109 4.45 -3.42 -8.16
N ASP A 110 3.86 -2.66 -9.08
CA ASP A 110 4.52 -2.17 -10.29
C ASP A 110 4.08 -0.74 -10.61
N ALA A 111 5.06 0.16 -10.70
CA ALA A 111 4.85 1.58 -10.92
C ALA A 111 4.13 1.90 -12.23
N ARG A 112 4.23 1.04 -13.25
CA ARG A 112 3.53 1.21 -14.55
C ARG A 112 2.01 1.33 -14.39
N TRP A 113 1.46 0.76 -13.32
CA TRP A 113 0.04 0.86 -13.02
C TRP A 113 -0.34 2.12 -12.24
N ARG A 114 0.59 2.84 -11.60
CA ARG A 114 0.26 4.06 -10.84
C ARG A 114 -0.33 5.17 -11.72
N GLU A 115 0.25 5.38 -12.89
CA GLU A 115 -0.19 6.44 -13.82
C GLU A 115 -1.53 6.09 -14.46
N ARG A 116 -1.73 4.80 -14.79
CA ARG A 116 -3.01 4.29 -15.31
C ARG A 116 -4.17 4.44 -14.34
N ILE A 117 -3.92 4.50 -13.03
CA ILE A 117 -4.98 4.75 -12.03
C ILE A 117 -5.45 6.19 -12.09
N SER A 118 -4.52 7.14 -12.29
CA SER A 118 -4.86 8.56 -12.46
C SER A 118 -5.72 8.79 -13.71
N GLU A 119 -5.51 7.99 -14.77
CA GLU A 119 -6.30 8.04 -16.01
C GLU A 119 -7.59 7.21 -15.93
N SER A 120 -7.58 6.04 -15.29
CA SER A 120 -8.73 5.13 -15.19
C SER A 120 -9.82 5.62 -14.25
N THR A 121 -9.49 6.48 -13.27
CA THR A 121 -10.53 7.17 -12.48
C THR A 121 -11.26 8.23 -13.32
N ALA A 122 -10.69 8.60 -14.48
CA ALA A 122 -11.28 9.46 -15.51
C ALA A 122 -11.82 8.68 -16.72
N VAL A 123 -11.99 7.35 -16.62
CA VAL A 123 -12.95 6.62 -17.47
C VAL A 123 -14.35 6.93 -16.95
N THR A 124 -14.73 8.19 -17.21
CA THR A 124 -16.01 8.65 -17.67
C THR A 124 -17.01 7.50 -17.84
N LEU A 125 -17.76 7.22 -16.79
CA LEU A 125 -19.14 6.79 -16.98
C LEU A 125 -19.87 7.99 -17.56
N MET A 126 -19.82 8.11 -18.89
CA MET A 126 -20.79 8.88 -19.66
C MET A 126 -22.14 8.18 -19.55
N THR A 127 -22.74 8.22 -18.37
CA THR A 127 -24.18 8.42 -18.31
C THR A 127 -24.40 9.91 -18.54
N PRO A 128 -25.29 10.32 -19.46
CA PRO A 128 -25.67 11.72 -19.60
C PRO A 128 -26.46 12.10 -18.36
N VAL A 129 -25.77 12.49 -17.30
CA VAL A 129 -26.38 13.10 -16.12
C VAL A 129 -26.41 14.59 -16.41
N GLU A 130 -27.62 15.13 -16.50
CA GLU A 130 -27.88 16.57 -16.57
C GLU A 130 -26.89 17.34 -15.69
N SER A 131 -26.25 18.31 -16.32
CA SER A 131 -25.20 19.18 -15.81
C SER A 131 -25.61 19.91 -14.53
N LYS A 132 -25.33 19.31 -13.38
CA LYS A 132 -25.12 20.05 -12.13
C LYS A 132 -23.61 20.19 -11.91
N PRO A 133 -23.12 21.41 -11.63
CA PRO A 133 -21.70 21.62 -11.39
C PRO A 133 -21.25 20.76 -10.19
N PRO A 134 -20.03 20.18 -10.24
CA PRO A 134 -19.54 19.33 -9.17
C PRO A 134 -19.43 20.14 -7.87
N PRO A 135 -19.77 19.55 -6.70
CA PRO A 135 -19.63 20.22 -5.42
C PRO A 135 -18.16 20.57 -5.16
N ARG A 136 -17.91 21.83 -4.81
CA ARG A 136 -16.60 22.31 -4.35
C ARG A 136 -16.47 22.03 -2.86
N PHE A 137 -15.43 21.28 -2.48
CA PHE A 137 -15.03 21.15 -1.09
C PHE A 137 -13.78 21.99 -0.84
N TYR A 138 -13.79 22.81 0.20
CA TYR A 138 -12.63 23.56 0.69
C TYR A 138 -12.07 22.85 1.91
N VAL A 139 -10.78 22.56 1.90
CA VAL A 139 -10.05 22.06 3.09
C VAL A 139 -9.43 23.27 3.78
N THR A 140 -9.97 23.65 4.94
CA THR A 140 -9.33 24.63 5.82
C THR A 140 -8.39 23.89 6.76
N VAL A 141 -7.08 24.03 6.53
CA VAL A 141 -6.07 23.52 7.47
C VAL A 141 -5.90 24.57 8.57
N CYS A 142 -6.49 24.32 9.74
CA CYS A 142 -6.19 25.11 10.93
C CYS A 142 -4.77 24.72 11.44
N PRO A 143 -3.84 25.66 11.63
CA PRO A 143 -2.56 25.35 12.25
C PRO A 143 -2.80 24.88 13.70
N GLN A 144 -2.27 23.70 14.05
CA GLN A 144 -2.25 23.24 15.44
C GLN A 144 -1.43 24.23 16.29
N PRO A 145 -1.93 24.69 17.45
CA PRO A 145 -1.11 25.43 18.39
C PRO A 145 0.00 24.51 18.90
N GLN A 146 1.25 24.89 18.65
CA GLN A 146 2.42 24.27 19.26
C GLN A 146 2.29 24.40 20.78
N ARG A 147 2.36 23.27 21.50
CA ARG A 147 2.62 23.28 22.94
C ARG A 147 3.95 23.97 23.17
N GLN A 148 3.93 25.22 23.63
CA GLN A 148 5.10 25.86 24.22
C GLN A 148 5.33 25.22 25.60
N GLU A 149 6.36 24.39 25.69
CA GLU A 149 7.03 24.12 26.95
C GLU A 149 7.67 25.43 27.42
N TYR A 150 7.05 26.11 28.39
CA TYR A 150 7.72 27.16 29.15
C TYR A 150 8.36 26.53 30.38
N GLY A 151 9.70 26.49 30.35
CA GLY A 151 10.54 26.16 31.48
C GLY A 151 10.30 27.12 32.63
N HIS A 152 10.26 26.53 33.83
CA HIS A 152 10.33 27.26 35.09
C HIS A 152 11.60 28.11 35.14
N THR A 153 11.43 29.41 35.32
CA THR A 153 12.45 30.25 35.97
C THR A 153 11.75 31.01 37.09
N TYR A 154 12.16 30.71 38.31
CA TYR A 154 11.83 31.46 39.51
C TYR A 154 12.61 32.77 39.46
N ASN A 155 11.94 33.90 39.68
CA ASN A 155 12.58 35.08 40.23
C ASN A 155 11.80 35.51 41.47
N HIS A 156 12.52 35.44 42.58
CA HIS A 156 12.26 36.13 43.83
C HIS A 156 12.06 37.62 43.54
N ASP A 157 11.05 38.24 44.14
CA ASP A 157 11.20 39.43 44.98
C ASP A 157 9.81 39.78 45.56
N GLU A 158 9.67 39.60 46.88
CA GLU A 158 8.69 40.35 47.68
C GLU A 158 9.31 41.71 48.09
N PRO A 159 8.66 42.49 48.97
CA PRO A 159 7.77 43.60 48.70
C PRO A 159 8.44 44.95 49.06
N ASP A 160 7.75 46.09 48.86
CA ASP A 160 7.74 47.22 49.81
C ASP A 160 7.05 48.46 49.20
N GLY A 161 6.17 49.10 49.98
CA GLY A 161 5.70 50.48 49.77
C GLY A 161 4.20 50.66 49.84
#